data_AF-A0A8J8E950-F1
#
_entry.id   AF-A0A8J8E950-F1
#
_cell.length_a   1.000
_cell.length_b   1.000
_cell.length_c   1.000
_cell.angle_alpha   90.00
_cell.angle_beta   90.00
_cell.angle_gamma   90.00
#
_symmetry.space_group_name_H-M   'P 1'
#
loop_
_entity.id
_entity.type
_entity.pdbx_description
1 polymer ?
#
loop_
_entity_poly.entity_id
_entity_poly.type
_entity_poly.pdbx_seq_one_letter_code
_entity_poly.pdbx_strand_id
1 'polypeptide(L)'
;MKVEEHVAFTAKHRDWSVAKKLTDMENEEIAHFLAGVSNTVNARVGGYLSDAIDVEGVKALAEELRKDSLADTVVALKSPGTARKLGNLVNETDKKLRKLLVDVAKAYLVRETLRPLVPIDYPEGILEGVDVEFPFEEPHVNFTAKHGRWIVVKRLIIDEKTPMLDVARLLASINETATLKLPVYADIDVEGIKEEFSAFKKVKKSDIPKVIEVYEAFEPSLYADEPFEEHARVYALRIALEKIGLNLDVPAKSLEKYLEKKG
;
A
#
# COMPACT_ATOMS: atom_id res chain seq x y z
N MET A 1 -5.74 28.47 19.61
CA MET A 1 -6.88 27.88 18.89
C MET A 1 -6.77 26.36 18.99
N LYS A 2 -7.73 25.66 19.60
CA LYS A 2 -7.73 24.19 19.65
C LYS A 2 -8.24 23.69 18.30
N VAL A 3 -7.41 22.99 17.52
CA VAL A 3 -7.88 22.29 16.32
C VAL A 3 -8.90 21.23 16.75
N GLU A 4 -10.04 21.09 16.08
CA GLU A 4 -11.01 20.04 16.40
C GLU A 4 -10.49 18.66 15.98
N GLU A 5 -10.90 17.61 16.69
CA GLU A 5 -10.57 16.24 16.32
C GLU A 5 -11.33 15.86 15.05
N HIS A 6 -10.59 15.31 14.09
CA HIS A 6 -11.13 14.83 12.82
C HIS A 6 -10.09 13.98 12.11
N VAL A 7 -10.55 13.11 11.21
CA VAL A 7 -9.73 12.51 10.17
C VAL A 7 -10.33 12.87 8.82
N ALA A 8 -9.54 13.33 7.87
CA ALA A 8 -9.99 13.75 6.56
C ALA A 8 -9.06 13.24 5.48
N PHE A 9 -9.65 12.82 4.36
CA PHE A 9 -8.95 12.49 3.14
C PHE A 9 -9.66 13.17 1.97
N THR A 10 -8.94 14.02 1.24
CA THR A 10 -9.44 14.68 0.05
C THR A 10 -8.42 14.56 -1.08
N ALA A 11 -8.92 14.28 -2.27
CA ALA A 11 -8.12 14.22 -3.48
C ALA A 11 -8.92 14.77 -4.65
N LYS A 12 -8.31 15.69 -5.40
CA LYS A 12 -8.86 16.30 -6.60
C LYS A 12 -7.75 16.38 -7.63
N HIS A 13 -7.76 15.53 -8.65
CA HIS A 13 -6.77 15.59 -9.73
C HIS A 13 -7.29 14.85 -10.96
N ARG A 14 -7.37 15.54 -12.11
CA ARG A 14 -7.97 15.02 -13.35
C ARG A 14 -9.40 14.52 -13.11
N ASP A 15 -9.67 13.26 -13.43
CA ASP A 15 -10.96 12.56 -13.24
C ASP A 15 -11.16 12.05 -11.80
N TRP A 16 -10.13 12.09 -10.94
CA TRP A 16 -10.24 11.63 -9.57
C TRP A 16 -10.72 12.75 -8.63
N SER A 17 -11.87 12.54 -8.01
CA SER A 17 -12.47 13.42 -7.00
C SER A 17 -13.04 12.61 -5.84
N VAL A 18 -12.46 12.76 -4.66
CA VAL A 18 -12.91 12.15 -3.41
C VAL A 18 -12.75 13.18 -2.29
N ALA A 19 -13.77 13.36 -1.45
CA ALA A 19 -13.67 14.20 -0.26
C ALA A 19 -14.47 13.59 0.89
N LYS A 20 -13.75 13.09 1.89
CA LYS A 20 -14.33 12.45 3.07
C LYS A 20 -13.75 13.05 4.35
N LYS A 21 -14.60 13.20 5.36
CA LYS A 21 -14.20 13.64 6.71
C LYS A 21 -14.95 12.79 7.72
N LEU A 22 -14.20 12.13 8.59
CA LEU A 22 -14.68 11.45 9.77
C LEU A 22 -14.63 12.43 10.96
N THR A 23 -15.77 12.58 11.63
CA THR A 23 -15.92 13.33 12.88
C THR A 23 -16.28 12.45 14.07
N ASP A 24 -16.76 11.23 13.81
CA ASP A 24 -16.86 10.22 14.85
C ASP A 24 -15.46 9.67 15.13
N MET A 25 -15.00 9.82 16.36
CA MET A 25 -13.63 9.50 16.75
C MET A 25 -13.57 8.20 17.56
N GLU A 26 -14.61 7.36 17.47
CA GLU A 26 -14.55 5.99 17.95
C GLU A 26 -13.45 5.20 17.21
N ASN A 27 -12.78 4.33 17.94
CA ASN A 27 -11.62 3.58 17.42
C ASN A 27 -11.99 2.74 16.19
N GLU A 28 -13.15 2.09 16.22
CA GLU A 28 -13.67 1.27 15.12
C GLU A 28 -13.85 2.10 13.84
N GLU A 29 -14.53 3.25 13.94
CA GLU A 29 -14.77 4.17 12.82
C GLU A 29 -13.46 4.71 12.23
N ILE A 30 -12.48 5.03 13.09
CA ILE A 30 -11.15 5.46 12.63
C ILE A 30 -10.46 4.33 11.87
N ALA A 31 -10.53 3.09 12.36
CA ALA A 31 -9.91 1.94 11.70
C ALA A 31 -10.51 1.70 10.31
N HIS A 32 -11.84 1.66 10.19
CA HIS A 32 -12.52 1.53 8.89
C HIS A 32 -12.19 2.68 7.94
N PHE A 33 -12.16 3.93 8.44
CA PHE A 33 -11.77 5.07 7.61
C PHE A 33 -10.33 4.95 7.09
N LEU A 34 -9.38 4.54 7.93
CA LEU A 34 -7.99 4.33 7.53
C LEU A 34 -7.84 3.19 6.53
N ALA A 35 -8.62 2.12 6.68
CA ALA A 35 -8.68 1.01 5.76
C ALA A 35 -9.15 1.45 4.37
N GLY A 36 -10.25 2.22 4.31
CA GLY A 36 -10.74 2.85 3.07
C GLY A 36 -9.71 3.80 2.44
N VAL A 37 -9.02 4.62 3.24
CA VAL A 37 -7.94 5.49 2.75
C VAL A 37 -6.81 4.68 2.12
N SER A 38 -6.36 3.60 2.79
CA SER A 38 -5.31 2.71 2.28
C SER A 38 -5.70 2.08 0.94
N ASN A 39 -6.90 1.52 0.85
CA ASN A 39 -7.44 0.96 -0.39
C ASN A 39 -7.44 2.02 -1.51
N THR A 40 -7.93 3.22 -1.21
CA THR A 40 -8.06 4.32 -2.17
C THR A 40 -6.70 4.74 -2.75
N VAL A 41 -5.70 4.99 -1.89
CA VAL A 41 -4.40 5.46 -2.37
C VAL A 41 -3.64 4.35 -3.11
N ASN A 42 -3.80 3.09 -2.71
CA ASN A 42 -3.20 1.95 -3.42
C ASN A 42 -3.84 1.71 -4.79
N ALA A 43 -5.15 1.89 -4.93
CA ALA A 43 -5.82 1.81 -6.23
C ALA A 43 -5.36 2.90 -7.21
N ARG A 44 -4.91 4.06 -6.69
CA ARG A 44 -4.53 5.22 -7.50
C ARG A 44 -3.03 5.31 -7.79
N VAL A 45 -2.16 4.75 -6.94
CA VAL A 45 -0.69 4.95 -7.03
C VAL A 45 -0.12 4.59 -8.40
N GLY A 46 -0.63 3.53 -9.05
CA GLY A 46 -0.17 3.09 -10.38
C GLY A 46 -0.24 4.19 -11.43
N GLY A 47 -1.31 5.00 -11.43
CA GLY A 47 -1.49 6.09 -12.40
C GLY A 47 -0.48 7.24 -12.28
N TYR A 48 0.29 7.26 -11.19
CA TYR A 48 1.30 8.29 -10.90
C TYR A 48 2.74 7.79 -11.03
N LEU A 49 2.93 6.51 -11.39
CA LEU A 49 4.26 5.91 -11.59
C LEU A 49 4.75 5.97 -13.06
N SER A 50 3.86 6.29 -14.00
CA SER A 50 4.08 6.16 -15.44
C SER A 50 5.28 6.96 -15.99
N ASP A 51 5.69 8.03 -15.31
CA ASP A 51 6.84 8.85 -15.73
C ASP A 51 8.17 8.08 -15.70
N ALA A 52 8.28 7.03 -14.87
CA ALA A 52 9.51 6.26 -14.71
C ALA A 52 9.32 4.75 -14.78
N ILE A 53 8.08 4.26 -14.81
CA ILE A 53 7.75 2.84 -14.83
C ILE A 53 6.70 2.60 -15.92
N ASP A 54 6.92 1.62 -16.79
CA ASP A 54 5.91 1.12 -17.72
C ASP A 54 4.83 0.33 -16.96
N VAL A 55 3.82 1.05 -16.47
CA VAL A 55 2.74 0.52 -15.62
C VAL A 55 1.92 -0.53 -16.35
N GLU A 56 1.64 -0.35 -17.65
CA GLU A 56 0.89 -1.32 -18.44
C GLU A 56 1.71 -2.58 -18.70
N GLY A 57 3.01 -2.43 -18.96
CA GLY A 57 3.94 -3.57 -18.98
C GLY A 57 3.99 -4.32 -17.65
N VAL A 58 3.91 -3.62 -16.51
CA VAL A 58 3.87 -4.27 -15.18
C VAL A 58 2.57 -5.04 -14.98
N LYS A 59 1.42 -4.50 -15.38
CA LYS A 59 0.13 -5.21 -15.34
C LYS A 59 0.14 -6.45 -16.24
N ALA A 60 0.64 -6.33 -17.46
CA ALA A 60 0.77 -7.47 -18.37
C ALA A 60 1.70 -8.56 -17.79
N LEU A 61 2.80 -8.16 -17.14
CA LEU A 61 3.67 -9.09 -16.42
C LEU A 61 2.95 -9.73 -15.23
N ALA A 62 2.09 -8.99 -14.51
CA ALA A 62 1.30 -9.54 -13.41
C ALA A 62 0.39 -10.69 -13.89
N GLU A 63 -0.34 -10.49 -14.99
CA GLU A 63 -1.17 -11.54 -15.62
C GLU A 63 -0.35 -12.77 -15.99
N GLU A 64 0.84 -12.59 -16.59
CA GLU A 64 1.74 -13.70 -16.98
C GLU A 64 2.22 -14.54 -15.77
N LEU A 65 2.44 -13.88 -14.64
CA LEU A 65 3.00 -14.49 -13.45
C LEU A 65 1.99 -15.27 -12.63
N ARG A 66 0.69 -14.99 -12.77
CA ARG A 66 -0.36 -15.73 -12.07
C ARG A 66 -0.30 -17.22 -12.44
N LYS A 67 -0.49 -18.04 -11.42
CA LYS A 67 -0.54 -19.50 -11.47
C LYS A 67 -1.79 -19.98 -10.74
N ASP A 68 -2.06 -21.27 -10.85
CA ASP A 68 -3.24 -21.89 -10.26
C ASP A 68 -3.24 -21.82 -8.72
N SER A 69 -2.07 -21.71 -8.10
CA SER A 69 -1.91 -21.58 -6.65
C SER A 69 -1.23 -20.27 -6.25
N LEU A 70 -1.55 -19.81 -5.03
CA LEU A 70 -0.89 -18.66 -4.40
C LEU A 70 0.61 -18.92 -4.23
N ALA A 71 0.98 -20.11 -3.76
CA ALA A 71 2.38 -20.50 -3.57
C ALA A 71 3.19 -20.41 -4.87
N ASP A 72 2.69 -20.99 -5.96
CA ASP A 72 3.39 -20.95 -7.26
C ASP A 72 3.48 -19.53 -7.83
N THR A 73 2.44 -18.73 -7.63
CA THR A 73 2.43 -17.32 -8.01
C THR A 73 3.51 -16.52 -7.25
N VAL A 74 3.61 -16.70 -5.93
CA VAL A 74 4.62 -16.03 -5.10
C VAL A 74 6.04 -16.52 -5.44
N VAL A 75 6.19 -17.81 -5.76
CA VAL A 75 7.44 -18.39 -6.27
C VAL A 75 7.85 -17.73 -7.60
N ALA A 76 6.89 -17.50 -8.51
CA ALA A 76 7.13 -16.81 -9.77
C ALA A 76 7.52 -15.34 -9.55
N LEU A 77 6.83 -14.62 -8.66
CA LEU A 77 7.14 -13.24 -8.28
C LEU A 77 8.58 -13.07 -7.76
N LYS A 78 9.07 -14.01 -6.95
CA LYS A 78 10.44 -13.97 -6.40
C LYS A 78 11.51 -14.40 -7.42
N SER A 79 11.14 -14.86 -8.61
CA SER A 79 12.11 -15.47 -9.53
C SER A 79 13.10 -14.43 -10.10
N PRO A 80 14.37 -14.83 -10.38
CA PRO A 80 15.32 -13.96 -11.05
C PRO A 80 14.86 -13.52 -12.45
N GLY A 81 14.08 -14.36 -13.14
CA GLY A 81 13.49 -14.03 -14.45
C GLY A 81 12.54 -12.84 -14.34
N THR A 82 11.66 -12.86 -13.34
CA THR A 82 10.74 -11.75 -13.04
C THR A 82 11.50 -10.47 -12.73
N ALA A 83 12.55 -10.53 -11.91
CA ALA A 83 13.37 -9.36 -11.59
C ALA A 83 14.01 -8.73 -12.84
N ARG A 84 14.44 -9.55 -13.82
CA ARG A 84 14.98 -9.07 -15.09
C ARG A 84 13.91 -8.42 -15.97
N LYS A 85 12.75 -9.07 -16.12
CA LYS A 85 11.61 -8.53 -16.89
C LYS A 85 11.16 -7.19 -16.32
N LEU A 86 10.93 -7.15 -15.01
CA LEU A 86 10.55 -5.93 -14.29
C LEU A 86 11.59 -4.82 -14.43
N GLY A 87 12.88 -5.16 -14.37
CA GLY A 87 13.95 -4.19 -14.58
C GLY A 87 13.87 -3.49 -15.94
N ASN A 88 13.42 -4.17 -16.99
CA ASN A 88 13.27 -3.60 -18.33
C ASN A 88 12.05 -2.68 -18.47
N LEU A 89 11.14 -2.71 -17.50
CA LEU A 89 9.96 -1.84 -17.42
C LEU A 89 10.23 -0.57 -16.62
N VAL A 90 11.48 -0.34 -16.17
CA VAL A 90 11.89 0.84 -15.43
C VAL A 90 12.74 1.73 -16.33
N ASN A 91 12.27 2.96 -16.54
CA ASN A 91 12.88 3.96 -17.41
C ASN A 91 13.93 4.79 -16.66
N GLU A 92 15.02 4.13 -16.25
CA GLU A 92 16.14 4.77 -15.56
C GLU A 92 17.47 4.10 -15.93
N THR A 93 18.47 4.93 -16.22
CA THR A 93 19.80 4.48 -16.67
C THR A 93 20.82 4.47 -15.53
N ASP A 94 20.68 5.37 -14.55
CA ASP A 94 21.54 5.33 -13.37
C ASP A 94 21.24 4.08 -12.54
N LYS A 95 22.27 3.28 -12.29
CA LYS A 95 22.11 1.98 -11.60
C LYS A 95 21.53 2.12 -10.19
N LYS A 96 21.89 3.17 -9.45
CA LYS A 96 21.44 3.38 -8.07
C LYS A 96 20.00 3.89 -8.03
N LEU A 97 19.64 4.80 -8.93
CA LEU A 97 18.28 5.32 -9.06
C LEU A 97 17.33 4.26 -9.61
N ARG A 98 17.76 3.50 -10.62
CA ARG A 98 17.00 2.38 -11.19
C ARG A 98 16.67 1.36 -10.11
N LYS A 99 17.58 1.07 -9.19
CA LYS A 99 17.31 0.15 -8.08
C LYS A 99 16.13 0.63 -7.21
N LEU A 100 16.06 1.92 -6.89
CA LEU A 100 14.97 2.49 -6.10
C LEU A 100 13.62 2.32 -6.80
N LEU A 101 13.58 2.59 -8.12
CA LEU A 101 12.38 2.44 -8.92
C LEU A 101 12.00 0.97 -9.16
N VAL A 102 12.98 0.06 -9.27
CA VAL A 102 12.72 -1.39 -9.33
C VAL A 102 12.08 -1.87 -8.03
N ASP A 103 12.51 -1.37 -6.87
CA ASP A 103 11.89 -1.72 -5.59
C ASP A 103 10.41 -1.26 -5.54
N VAL A 104 10.11 -0.08 -6.10
CA VAL A 104 8.73 0.45 -6.26
C VAL A 104 7.92 -0.40 -7.23
N ALA A 105 8.44 -0.63 -8.43
CA ALA A 105 7.79 -1.42 -9.47
C ALA A 105 7.51 -2.85 -8.99
N LYS A 106 8.38 -3.41 -8.15
CA LYS A 106 8.22 -4.75 -7.59
C LYS A 106 7.06 -4.82 -6.60
N ALA A 107 6.91 -3.83 -5.73
CA ALA A 107 5.77 -3.77 -4.82
C ALA A 107 4.45 -3.61 -5.58
N TYR A 108 4.44 -2.74 -6.59
CA TYR A 108 3.27 -2.58 -7.47
C TYR A 108 2.94 -3.88 -8.22
N LEU A 109 3.95 -4.55 -8.80
CA LEU A 109 3.78 -5.86 -9.44
C LEU A 109 3.20 -6.91 -8.50
N VAL A 110 3.72 -7.00 -7.26
CA VAL A 110 3.20 -7.95 -6.25
C VAL A 110 1.72 -7.68 -6.00
N ARG A 111 1.33 -6.42 -5.79
CA ARG A 111 -0.07 -6.04 -5.56
C ARG A 111 -0.97 -6.46 -6.72
N GLU A 112 -0.62 -6.05 -7.94
CA GLU A 112 -1.41 -6.37 -9.14
C GLU A 112 -1.46 -7.87 -9.44
N THR A 113 -0.41 -8.63 -9.08
CA THR A 113 -0.37 -10.08 -9.30
C THR A 113 -1.29 -10.81 -8.32
N LEU A 114 -1.29 -10.39 -7.04
CA LEU A 114 -2.00 -11.09 -5.96
C LEU A 114 -3.46 -10.67 -5.79
N ARG A 115 -3.87 -9.47 -6.26
CA ARG A 115 -5.23 -8.94 -6.06
C ARG A 115 -6.37 -9.91 -6.39
N PRO A 116 -6.35 -10.68 -7.50
CA PRO A 116 -7.46 -11.60 -7.80
C PRO A 116 -7.34 -12.96 -7.09
N LEU A 117 -6.25 -13.21 -6.37
CA LEU A 117 -5.98 -14.50 -5.74
C LEU A 117 -6.26 -14.50 -4.24
N VAL A 118 -6.03 -13.37 -3.57
CA VAL A 118 -6.16 -13.26 -2.11
C VAL A 118 -6.66 -11.86 -1.72
N PRO A 119 -7.29 -11.70 -0.55
CA PRO A 119 -7.59 -10.39 0.00
C PRO A 119 -6.29 -9.61 0.29
N ILE A 120 -6.02 -8.58 -0.52
CA ILE A 120 -4.89 -7.64 -0.33
C ILE A 120 -5.33 -6.22 0.03
N ASP A 121 -6.60 -5.94 -0.22
CA ASP A 121 -7.32 -4.71 0.12
C ASP A 121 -8.22 -5.03 1.32
N TYR A 122 -8.48 -4.03 2.16
CA TYR A 122 -9.36 -4.19 3.32
C TYR A 122 -10.85 -4.26 2.91
N PRO A 123 -11.74 -4.83 3.74
CA PRO A 123 -13.14 -5.06 3.40
C PRO A 123 -13.96 -3.83 2.97
N GLU A 124 -13.56 -2.62 3.38
CA GLU A 124 -14.27 -1.35 3.19
C GLU A 124 -14.31 -0.89 1.73
N GLY A 125 -13.47 -1.49 0.87
CA GLY A 125 -13.29 -1.03 -0.50
C GLY A 125 -12.63 0.36 -0.58
N ILE A 126 -12.77 1.03 -1.72
CA ILE A 126 -12.23 2.39 -1.92
C ILE A 126 -13.23 3.45 -1.46
N LEU A 127 -12.72 4.61 -1.04
CA LEU A 127 -13.54 5.78 -0.78
C LEU A 127 -13.97 6.41 -2.10
N GLU A 128 -15.27 6.67 -2.23
CA GLU A 128 -15.87 7.28 -3.42
C GLU A 128 -16.78 8.45 -3.05
N GLY A 129 -16.89 9.44 -3.94
CA GLY A 129 -17.80 10.58 -3.75
C GLY A 129 -17.21 11.73 -2.93
N VAL A 130 -18.00 12.80 -2.85
CA VAL A 130 -17.66 14.09 -2.24
C VAL A 130 -18.71 14.40 -1.19
N ASP A 131 -18.39 14.13 0.07
CA ASP A 131 -19.31 14.31 1.21
C ASP A 131 -19.06 15.64 1.93
N VAL A 132 -17.88 16.21 1.74
CA VAL A 132 -17.47 17.50 2.29
C VAL A 132 -16.86 18.39 1.21
N GLU A 133 -16.88 19.69 1.44
CA GLU A 133 -16.20 20.64 0.57
C GLU A 133 -14.69 20.36 0.54
N PHE A 134 -14.10 20.54 -0.64
CA PHE A 134 -12.66 20.46 -0.80
C PHE A 134 -11.97 21.59 -0.03
N PRO A 135 -10.89 21.30 0.71
CA PRO A 135 -10.16 22.32 1.45
C PRO A 135 -9.35 23.28 0.55
N PHE A 136 -9.18 22.93 -0.73
CA PHE A 136 -8.45 23.71 -1.73
C PHE A 136 -9.20 23.68 -3.07
N GLU A 137 -9.17 24.79 -3.80
CA GLU A 137 -9.77 24.87 -5.14
C GLU A 137 -8.89 24.16 -6.17
N GLU A 138 -7.57 24.28 -6.01
CA GLU A 138 -6.55 23.70 -6.87
C GLU A 138 -6.53 22.16 -6.77
N PRO A 139 -6.02 21.47 -7.81
CA PRO A 139 -5.76 20.05 -7.73
C PRO A 139 -4.86 19.73 -6.53
N HIS A 140 -5.19 18.70 -5.76
CA HIS A 140 -4.47 18.37 -4.56
C HIS A 140 -4.67 16.91 -4.13
N VAL A 141 -3.78 16.47 -3.25
CA VAL A 141 -4.01 15.33 -2.35
C VAL A 141 -3.80 15.86 -0.94
N ASN A 142 -4.71 15.53 -0.03
CA ASN A 142 -4.68 15.98 1.35
C ASN A 142 -5.19 14.88 2.27
N PHE A 143 -4.42 14.59 3.32
CA PHE A 143 -4.78 13.69 4.39
C PHE A 143 -4.47 14.39 5.71
N THR A 144 -5.49 14.67 6.52
CA THR A 144 -5.29 15.37 7.79
C THR A 144 -5.95 14.58 8.90
N ALA A 145 -5.26 14.35 10.00
CA ALA A 145 -5.78 13.69 11.18
C ALA A 145 -5.47 14.54 12.40
N LYS A 146 -6.38 14.56 13.37
CA LYS A 146 -6.16 14.96 14.75
C LYS A 146 -7.09 14.10 15.62
N HIS A 147 -6.53 13.30 16.51
CA HIS A 147 -7.22 12.47 17.49
C HIS A 147 -6.31 12.23 18.71
N GLY A 148 -6.66 12.73 19.89
CA GLY A 148 -5.81 12.69 21.07
C GLY A 148 -4.43 13.32 20.80
N ARG A 149 -3.37 12.51 20.91
CA ARG A 149 -2.00 12.91 20.55
C ARG A 149 -1.67 12.69 19.07
N TRP A 150 -2.55 12.05 18.30
CA TRP A 150 -2.31 11.73 16.91
C TRP A 150 -2.74 12.88 16.00
N ILE A 151 -1.79 13.67 15.50
CA ILE A 151 -2.04 14.70 14.49
C ILE A 151 -1.21 14.36 13.25
N VAL A 152 -1.81 14.28 12.08
CA VAL A 152 -1.08 14.10 10.81
C VAL A 152 -1.56 15.11 9.78
N VAL A 153 -0.65 15.63 8.98
CA VAL A 153 -0.96 16.43 7.78
C VAL A 153 -0.07 15.85 6.69
N LYS A 154 -0.67 15.40 5.60
CA LYS A 154 0.04 14.97 4.39
C LYS A 154 -0.71 15.53 3.20
N ARG A 155 -0.20 16.67 2.71
CA ARG A 155 -0.83 17.49 1.67
C ARG A 155 0.16 17.83 0.56
N LEU A 156 -0.34 17.95 -0.66
CA LEU A 156 0.36 18.45 -1.83
C LEU A 156 -0.65 19.16 -2.73
N ILE A 157 -0.39 20.41 -3.09
CA ILE A 157 -1.05 21.08 -4.22
C ILE A 157 -0.34 20.64 -5.49
N ILE A 158 -1.11 20.25 -6.49
CA ILE A 158 -0.62 19.70 -7.74
C ILE A 158 -0.81 20.75 -8.83
N ASP A 159 0.31 21.21 -9.38
CA ASP A 159 0.38 22.11 -10.52
C ASP A 159 1.03 21.43 -11.74
N GLU A 160 1.18 22.18 -12.82
CA GLU A 160 1.78 21.69 -14.07
C GLU A 160 3.26 21.28 -13.94
N LYS A 161 3.94 21.72 -12.87
CA LYS A 161 5.37 21.44 -12.62
C LYS A 161 5.56 20.30 -11.61
N THR A 162 4.49 19.89 -10.96
CA THR A 162 4.52 18.86 -9.93
C THR A 162 4.83 17.50 -10.56
N PRO A 163 5.95 16.84 -10.19
CA PRO A 163 6.26 15.52 -10.72
C PRO A 163 5.20 14.51 -10.29
N MET A 164 4.70 13.67 -11.21
CA MET A 164 3.68 12.67 -10.84
C MET A 164 4.25 11.66 -9.83
N LEU A 165 5.55 11.38 -9.88
CA LEU A 165 6.23 10.56 -8.88
C LEU A 165 6.18 11.16 -7.45
N ASP A 166 6.07 12.48 -7.29
CA ASP A 166 5.90 13.08 -5.96
C ASP A 166 4.46 12.90 -5.45
N VAL A 167 3.47 12.90 -6.35
CA VAL A 167 2.11 12.47 -6.02
C VAL A 167 2.12 11.00 -5.60
N ALA A 168 2.76 10.11 -6.36
CA ALA A 168 2.90 8.69 -6.00
C ALA A 168 3.59 8.52 -4.64
N ARG A 169 4.64 9.30 -4.35
CA ARG A 169 5.33 9.31 -3.05
C ARG A 169 4.39 9.71 -1.92
N LEU A 170 3.60 10.76 -2.11
CA LEU A 170 2.63 11.20 -1.10
C LEU A 170 1.57 10.13 -0.84
N LEU A 171 1.01 9.52 -1.90
CA LEU A 171 0.04 8.43 -1.79
C LEU A 171 0.62 7.23 -1.03
N ALA A 172 1.84 6.81 -1.37
CA ALA A 172 2.56 5.76 -0.66
C ALA A 172 2.77 6.12 0.81
N SER A 173 3.12 7.38 1.13
CA SER A 173 3.32 7.82 2.51
C SER A 173 2.01 7.90 3.31
N ILE A 174 0.89 8.25 2.67
CA ILE A 174 -0.44 8.19 3.29
C ILE A 174 -0.77 6.73 3.62
N ASN A 175 -0.51 5.80 2.69
CA ASN A 175 -0.69 4.37 2.92
C ASN A 175 0.16 3.84 4.09
N GLU A 176 1.44 4.21 4.17
CA GLU A 176 2.31 3.87 5.31
C GLU A 176 1.73 4.36 6.65
N THR A 177 1.12 5.55 6.67
CA THR A 177 0.44 6.03 7.88
C THR A 177 -0.82 5.25 8.20
N ALA A 178 -1.66 4.98 7.20
CA ALA A 178 -2.90 4.23 7.38
C ALA A 178 -2.60 2.83 7.93
N THR A 179 -1.71 2.09 7.27
CA THR A 179 -1.31 0.72 7.65
C THR A 179 -0.58 0.63 8.99
N LEU A 180 0.07 1.71 9.44
CA LEU A 180 0.68 1.77 10.78
C LEU A 180 -0.36 2.05 11.87
N LYS A 181 -1.40 2.83 11.58
CA LYS A 181 -2.36 3.32 12.57
C LYS A 181 -3.59 2.44 12.71
N LEU A 182 -4.04 1.84 11.61
CA LEU A 182 -5.18 0.93 11.58
C LEU A 182 -5.12 -0.15 12.69
N PRO A 183 -4.03 -0.92 12.89
CA PRO A 183 -4.05 -2.00 13.86
C PRO A 183 -4.07 -1.49 15.31
N VAL A 184 -3.65 -0.24 15.54
CA VAL A 184 -3.75 0.39 16.86
C VAL A 184 -5.20 0.75 17.20
N TYR A 185 -5.98 1.14 16.20
CA TYR A 185 -7.39 1.49 16.37
C TYR A 185 -8.30 0.25 16.30
N ALA A 186 -7.92 -0.76 15.54
CA ALA A 186 -8.62 -2.03 15.42
C ALA A 186 -8.21 -3.08 16.49
N ASP A 187 -7.32 -2.72 17.41
CA ASP A 187 -6.72 -3.63 18.41
C ASP A 187 -6.20 -4.95 17.83
N ILE A 188 -5.54 -4.88 16.67
CA ILE A 188 -4.96 -6.04 15.99
C ILE A 188 -3.58 -6.34 16.60
N ASP A 189 -3.38 -7.55 17.09
CA ASP A 189 -2.10 -8.03 17.61
C ASP A 189 -1.11 -8.36 16.48
N VAL A 190 -0.54 -7.32 15.90
CA VAL A 190 0.47 -7.44 14.82
C VAL A 190 1.74 -8.13 15.30
N GLU A 191 2.10 -8.06 16.59
CA GLU A 191 3.27 -8.77 17.10
C GLU A 191 3.01 -10.28 17.20
N GLY A 192 1.84 -10.69 17.69
CA GLY A 192 1.39 -12.08 17.64
C GLY A 192 1.39 -12.64 16.21
N ILE A 193 0.88 -11.88 15.23
CA ILE A 193 0.93 -12.29 13.82
C ILE A 193 2.38 -12.47 13.35
N LYS A 194 3.33 -11.63 13.79
CA LYS A 194 4.75 -11.80 13.43
C LYS A 194 5.36 -13.06 14.02
N GLU A 195 4.88 -13.51 15.17
CA GLU A 195 5.36 -14.72 15.86
C GLU A 195 5.03 -15.99 15.08
N GLU A 196 3.86 -16.05 14.43
CA GLU A 196 3.47 -17.15 13.53
C GLU A 196 4.50 -17.40 12.43
N PHE A 197 5.09 -16.31 11.91
CA PHE A 197 6.09 -16.38 10.83
C PHE A 197 7.54 -16.28 11.35
N SER A 198 7.78 -16.42 12.66
CA SER A 198 9.10 -16.21 13.28
C SER A 198 10.15 -17.26 12.87
N ALA A 199 9.70 -18.48 12.56
CA ALA A 199 10.56 -19.58 12.10
C ALA A 199 11.23 -19.30 10.74
N PHE A 200 10.64 -18.41 9.94
CA PHE A 200 11.12 -18.11 8.59
C PHE A 200 12.13 -16.97 8.59
N LYS A 201 13.42 -17.31 8.44
CA LYS A 201 14.52 -16.34 8.30
C LYS A 201 15.27 -16.61 7.00
N LYS A 202 15.48 -15.56 6.18
CA LYS A 202 16.17 -15.65 4.87
C LYS A 202 15.54 -16.70 3.95
N VAL A 203 14.22 -16.62 3.78
CA VAL A 203 13.40 -17.57 3.00
C VAL A 203 13.96 -17.75 1.58
N LYS A 204 14.33 -18.98 1.23
CA LYS A 204 14.72 -19.36 -0.14
C LYS A 204 13.48 -19.71 -0.96
N LYS A 205 13.66 -19.90 -2.27
CA LYS A 205 12.56 -20.27 -3.18
C LYS A 205 11.83 -21.55 -2.75
N SER A 206 12.57 -22.54 -2.24
CA SER A 206 12.03 -23.81 -1.73
C SER A 206 11.19 -23.69 -0.46
N ASP A 207 11.35 -22.59 0.27
CA ASP A 207 10.69 -22.38 1.56
C ASP A 207 9.36 -21.62 1.40
N ILE A 208 9.14 -20.98 0.24
CA ILE A 208 7.94 -20.18 -0.04
C ILE A 208 6.65 -20.97 0.16
N PRO A 209 6.49 -22.20 -0.35
CA PRO A 209 5.24 -22.95 -0.14
C PRO A 209 4.89 -23.13 1.33
N LYS A 210 5.89 -23.34 2.20
CA LYS A 210 5.68 -23.46 3.65
C LYS A 210 5.26 -22.16 4.31
N VAL A 211 5.79 -21.03 3.85
CA VAL A 211 5.36 -19.71 4.33
C VAL A 211 3.91 -19.45 3.94
N ILE A 212 3.53 -19.82 2.71
CA ILE A 212 2.16 -19.68 2.22
C ILE A 212 1.21 -20.64 2.92
N GLU A 213 1.61 -21.88 3.20
CA GLU A 213 0.82 -22.83 3.99
C GLU A 213 0.47 -22.28 5.37
N VAL A 214 1.44 -21.66 6.06
CA VAL A 214 1.18 -20.99 7.36
C VAL A 214 0.21 -19.82 7.21
N TYR A 215 0.31 -19.05 6.12
CA TYR A 215 -0.65 -17.97 5.83
C TYR A 215 -2.06 -18.50 5.51
N GLU A 216 -2.18 -19.57 4.73
CA GLU A 216 -3.47 -20.17 4.36
C GLU A 216 -4.16 -20.82 5.58
N ALA A 217 -3.37 -21.34 6.53
CA ALA A 217 -3.85 -21.85 7.81
C ALA A 217 -4.05 -20.77 8.90
N PHE A 218 -3.78 -19.50 8.60
CA PHE A 218 -3.87 -18.41 9.56
C PHE A 218 -5.32 -18.19 10.03
N GLU A 219 -5.52 -18.24 11.35
CA GLU A 219 -6.78 -18.00 12.06
C GLU A 219 -6.81 -16.55 12.57
N PRO A 220 -7.50 -15.60 11.90
CA PRO A 220 -7.40 -14.19 12.25
C PRO A 220 -8.07 -13.83 13.58
N SER A 221 -9.08 -14.59 14.00
CA SER A 221 -9.80 -14.42 15.26
C SER A 221 -8.94 -14.61 16.50
N LEU A 222 -7.74 -15.17 16.37
CA LEU A 222 -6.75 -15.23 17.44
C LEU A 222 -6.01 -13.91 17.66
N TYR A 223 -6.10 -12.97 16.71
CA TYR A 223 -5.28 -11.76 16.64
C TYR A 223 -6.09 -10.47 16.51
N ALA A 224 -7.39 -10.57 16.27
CA ALA A 224 -8.31 -9.44 16.21
C ALA A 224 -9.73 -9.93 16.48
N ASP A 225 -10.52 -9.13 17.19
CA ASP A 225 -11.96 -9.35 17.37
C ASP A 225 -12.76 -8.90 16.14
N GLU A 226 -14.01 -9.35 16.01
CA GLU A 226 -14.95 -8.75 15.05
C GLU A 226 -15.06 -7.23 15.27
N PRO A 227 -15.09 -6.40 14.20
CA PRO A 227 -15.15 -6.75 12.77
C PRO A 227 -13.77 -6.84 12.06
N PHE A 228 -12.66 -6.93 12.79
CA PHE A 228 -11.31 -6.72 12.26
C PHE A 228 -10.53 -7.99 11.88
N GLU A 229 -11.15 -9.17 11.92
CA GLU A 229 -10.53 -10.44 11.54
C GLU A 229 -9.93 -10.41 10.11
N GLU A 230 -10.69 -9.95 9.11
CA GLU A 230 -10.18 -9.88 7.74
C GLU A 230 -9.10 -8.81 7.56
N HIS A 231 -9.04 -7.81 8.43
CA HIS A 231 -7.92 -6.88 8.47
C HIS A 231 -6.65 -7.58 8.95
N ALA A 232 -6.73 -8.34 10.04
CA ALA A 232 -5.62 -9.15 10.55
C ALA A 232 -5.10 -10.12 9.48
N ARG A 233 -5.97 -10.70 8.65
CA ARG A 233 -5.57 -11.53 7.49
C ARG A 233 -4.69 -10.77 6.49
N VAL A 234 -5.02 -9.50 6.18
CA VAL A 234 -4.17 -8.65 5.32
C VAL A 234 -2.79 -8.39 5.96
N TYR A 235 -2.71 -8.21 7.28
CA TYR A 235 -1.44 -8.10 8.00
C TYR A 235 -0.63 -9.40 7.97
N ALA A 236 -1.27 -10.56 8.11
CA ALA A 236 -0.62 -11.86 7.99
C ALA A 236 0.00 -12.04 6.59
N LEU A 237 -0.74 -11.70 5.53
CA LEU A 237 -0.20 -11.73 4.16
C LEU A 237 1.02 -10.82 4.01
N ARG A 238 0.91 -9.58 4.49
CA ARG A 238 1.99 -8.59 4.46
C ARG A 238 3.26 -9.13 5.14
N ILE A 239 3.13 -9.68 6.33
CA ILE A 239 4.24 -10.26 7.09
C ILE A 239 4.82 -11.49 6.36
N ALA A 240 3.98 -12.39 5.84
CA ALA A 240 4.42 -13.54 5.06
C ALA A 240 5.28 -13.12 3.85
N LEU A 241 4.80 -12.14 3.07
CA LEU A 241 5.53 -11.59 1.93
C LEU A 241 6.84 -10.94 2.34
N GLU A 242 6.87 -10.22 3.47
CA GLU A 242 8.10 -9.61 4.01
C GLU A 242 9.15 -10.67 4.35
N LYS A 243 8.76 -11.82 4.96
CA LYS A 243 9.70 -12.95 5.18
C LYS A 243 10.28 -13.47 3.87
N ILE A 244 9.49 -13.43 2.80
CA ILE A 244 9.88 -13.80 1.44
C ILE A 244 10.69 -12.69 0.75
N GLY A 245 10.78 -11.47 1.29
CA GLY A 245 11.47 -10.34 0.65
C GLY A 245 10.68 -9.78 -0.55
N LEU A 246 9.36 -9.83 -0.44
CA LEU A 246 8.39 -9.15 -1.29
C LEU A 246 7.66 -8.12 -0.42
N ASN A 247 7.34 -6.96 -0.99
CA ASN A 247 6.58 -5.94 -0.30
C ASN A 247 5.21 -5.83 -0.99
N LEU A 248 4.15 -5.73 -0.19
CA LEU A 248 2.80 -5.50 -0.72
C LEU A 248 2.55 -4.02 -1.05
N ASP A 249 3.21 -3.12 -0.33
CA ASP A 249 3.03 -1.68 -0.46
C ASP A 249 4.22 -1.00 -1.13
N VAL A 250 3.93 0.02 -1.92
CA VAL A 250 4.94 0.86 -2.56
C VAL A 250 5.73 1.61 -1.48
N PRO A 251 7.07 1.48 -1.44
CA PRO A 251 7.90 2.13 -0.43
C PRO A 251 8.07 3.62 -0.72
N ALA A 252 7.44 4.50 0.08
CA ALA A 252 7.50 5.96 -0.14
C ALA A 252 8.95 6.47 -0.09
N LYS A 253 9.76 5.90 0.81
CA LYS A 253 11.18 6.22 0.97
C LYS A 253 12.02 5.98 -0.29
N SER A 254 11.65 5.02 -1.14
CA SER A 254 12.36 4.78 -2.41
C SER A 254 12.06 5.89 -3.42
N LEU A 255 10.80 6.34 -3.49
CA LEU A 255 10.39 7.47 -4.33
C LEU A 255 10.99 8.78 -3.83
N GLU A 256 10.98 9.03 -2.52
CA GLU A 256 11.61 10.18 -1.88
C GLU A 256 13.10 10.28 -2.26
N LYS A 257 13.87 9.21 -2.01
CA LYS A 257 15.30 9.16 -2.36
C LYS A 257 15.58 9.28 -3.85
N TYR A 258 14.64 8.88 -4.70
CA TYR A 258 14.76 9.04 -6.15
C TYR A 258 14.60 10.52 -6.53
N LEU A 259 13.55 11.17 -6.03
CA LEU A 259 13.26 12.58 -6.28
C LEU A 259 14.37 13.49 -5.75
N GLU A 260 14.91 13.22 -4.55
CA GLU A 260 16.03 13.97 -3.95
C GLU A 260 17.31 13.94 -4.79
N LYS A 261 17.54 12.86 -5.54
CA LYS A 261 18.79 12.65 -6.28
C LYS A 261 18.69 12.99 -7.76
N LYS A 262 17.48 13.05 -8.29
CA LYS A 262 17.20 13.39 -9.68
C LYS A 262 16.98 14.89 -9.86
N GLY A 263 16.43 15.56 -8.84
CA GLY A 263 16.42 17.02 -8.73
C GLY A 263 17.81 17.57 -8.47
#